data_AF-A0A822CZE2-F1
#
_entry.id   AF-A0A822CZE2-F1
#
_cell.length_a   1.000
_cell.length_b   1.000
_cell.length_c   1.000
_cell.angle_alpha   90.00
_cell.angle_beta   90.00
_cell.angle_gamma   90.00
#
_symmetry.space_group_name_H-M   'P 1'
#
loop_
_entity.id
_entity.type
_entity.pdbx_description
1 polymer ?
#
loop_
_entity_poly.entity_id
_entity_poly.type
_entity_poly.pdbx_seq_one_letter_code
_entity_poly.pdbx_strand_id
1 'polypeptide(L)'
;MSFISDFIQIEKLIFDHINSKYLDKILKYLIHLPKLHTFILSPFDYILNSTVIFTQVFRLKKLKYFLSISTFNDSSYSHAKQWEELISSSMPNLHIFDMNNSYTTAMHRFLYLCLSDQFRSKFWKEKQWFFDHQYDCHESSNNGIFYSINPYR
;
A
#
# COMPACT_ATOMS: atom_id res chain seq x y z
N MET A 1 -28.59 -1.08 -4.40
CA MET A 1 -27.89 -2.14 -3.65
C MET A 1 -26.55 -2.39 -4.33
N SER A 2 -25.47 -2.56 -3.58
CA SER A 2 -24.15 -2.87 -4.13
C SER A 2 -23.92 -4.37 -4.00
N PHE A 3 -23.57 -5.02 -5.11
CA PHE A 3 -23.24 -6.45 -5.17
C PHE A 3 -22.28 -6.89 -4.05
N ILE A 4 -21.37 -6.01 -3.61
CA ILE A 4 -20.35 -6.31 -2.60
C ILE A 4 -20.96 -6.55 -1.20
N SER A 5 -22.07 -5.92 -0.83
CA SER A 5 -22.63 -6.06 0.53
C SER A 5 -23.18 -7.44 0.83
N ASP A 6 -23.52 -8.21 -0.21
CA ASP A 6 -24.13 -9.54 -0.07
C ASP A 6 -23.07 -10.60 0.28
N PHE A 7 -21.79 -10.27 0.09
CA PHE A 7 -20.66 -11.16 0.35
C PHE A 7 -20.11 -11.03 1.77
N ILE A 8 -20.98 -11.14 2.78
CA ILE A 8 -20.60 -10.97 4.20
C ILE A 8 -19.53 -11.95 4.69
N GLN A 9 -19.31 -13.06 3.96
CA GLN A 9 -18.32 -14.08 4.29
C GLN A 9 -16.94 -13.84 3.66
N ILE A 10 -16.75 -12.79 2.85
CA ILE A 10 -15.44 -12.51 2.24
C ILE A 10 -14.42 -12.16 3.31
N GLU A 11 -13.35 -12.94 3.32
CA GLU A 11 -12.21 -12.83 4.22
C GLU A 11 -10.99 -12.21 3.55
N LYS A 12 -10.80 -12.52 2.26
CA LYS A 12 -9.71 -12.05 1.42
C LYS A 12 -10.26 -11.42 0.15
N LEU A 13 -9.78 -10.23 -0.18
CA LEU A 13 -10.11 -9.55 -1.42
C LEU A 13 -8.84 -9.10 -2.13
N ILE A 14 -8.77 -9.39 -3.42
CA ILE A 14 -7.63 -9.06 -4.29
C ILE A 14 -8.19 -8.25 -5.45
N PHE A 15 -7.71 -7.01 -5.58
CA PHE A 15 -7.89 -6.21 -6.77
C PHE A 15 -6.55 -6.10 -7.48
N ASP A 16 -6.34 -7.01 -8.42
CA ASP A 16 -5.19 -6.99 -9.30
C ASP A 16 -5.57 -6.37 -10.64
N HIS A 17 -4.66 -5.59 -11.21
CA HIS A 17 -4.83 -4.83 -12.44
C HIS A 17 -6.16 -4.06 -12.50
N ILE A 18 -6.51 -3.39 -11.41
CA ILE A 18 -7.72 -2.56 -11.34
C ILE A 18 -7.46 -1.13 -11.84
N ASN A 19 -8.44 -0.51 -12.48
CA ASN A 19 -8.35 0.92 -12.79
C ASN A 19 -8.65 1.76 -11.54
N SER A 20 -7.75 2.68 -11.19
CA SER A 20 -7.78 3.46 -9.94
C SER A 20 -9.04 4.32 -9.81
N LYS A 21 -9.68 4.71 -10.92
CA LYS A 21 -10.91 5.53 -10.91
C LYS A 21 -12.09 4.84 -10.22
N TYR A 22 -12.06 3.52 -10.07
CA TYR A 22 -13.12 2.76 -9.38
C TYR A 22 -12.87 2.59 -7.88
N LEU A 23 -11.67 2.92 -7.38
CA LEU A 23 -11.26 2.61 -6.01
C LEU A 23 -12.12 3.33 -4.97
N ASP A 24 -12.40 4.62 -5.14
CA ASP A 24 -13.24 5.38 -4.21
C ASP A 24 -14.62 4.71 -3.99
N LYS A 25 -15.27 4.35 -5.11
CA LYS A 25 -16.56 3.66 -5.08
C LYS A 25 -16.46 2.28 -4.43
N ILE A 26 -15.41 1.52 -4.74
CA ILE A 26 -15.21 0.16 -4.21
C ILE A 26 -14.93 0.20 -2.70
N LEU A 27 -13.99 1.03 -2.26
CA LEU A 27 -13.58 1.15 -0.85
C LEU A 27 -14.75 1.57 0.04
N LYS A 28 -15.65 2.41 -0.47
CA LYS A 28 -16.90 2.78 0.22
C LYS A 28 -17.77 1.57 0.59
N TYR A 29 -17.72 0.47 -0.16
CA TYR A 29 -18.47 -0.74 0.15
C TYR A 29 -17.68 -1.72 1.02
N LEU A 30 -16.34 -1.76 0.90
CA LEU A 30 -15.50 -2.71 1.65
C LEU A 30 -15.58 -2.52 3.17
N ILE A 31 -15.83 -1.30 3.64
CA ILE A 31 -16.01 -1.02 5.08
C ILE A 31 -17.11 -1.90 5.73
N HIS A 32 -18.09 -2.32 4.93
CA HIS A 32 -19.22 -3.10 5.40
C HIS A 32 -18.93 -4.60 5.48
N LEU A 33 -17.89 -5.12 4.82
CA LEU A 33 -17.54 -6.54 4.85
C LEU A 33 -17.05 -6.94 6.24
N PRO A 34 -17.79 -7.77 7.02
CA PRO A 34 -17.49 -8.02 8.43
C PRO A 34 -16.27 -8.93 8.64
N LYS A 35 -15.96 -9.80 7.68
CA LYS A 35 -14.88 -10.78 7.79
C LYS A 35 -13.61 -10.41 7.03
N LEU A 36 -13.60 -9.30 6.29
CA LEU A 36 -12.45 -8.92 5.48
C LEU A 36 -11.24 -8.61 6.37
N HIS A 37 -10.25 -9.50 6.35
CA HIS A 37 -9.00 -9.37 7.11
C HIS A 37 -7.76 -9.32 6.23
N THR A 38 -7.89 -9.64 4.94
CA THR A 38 -6.83 -9.52 3.93
C THR A 38 -7.28 -8.70 2.74
N PHE A 39 -6.47 -7.71 2.37
CA PHE A 39 -6.70 -6.86 1.21
C PHE A 39 -5.43 -6.68 0.40
N ILE A 40 -5.53 -6.92 -0.90
CA ILE A 40 -4.44 -6.73 -1.86
C ILE A 40 -4.94 -5.77 -2.94
N LEU A 41 -4.21 -4.68 -3.14
CA LEU A 41 -4.54 -3.63 -4.09
C LEU A 41 -3.35 -3.40 -5.02
N SER A 42 -3.54 -3.68 -6.31
CA SER A 42 -2.56 -3.49 -7.37
C SER A 42 -3.25 -2.84 -8.59
N PRO A 43 -3.47 -1.52 -8.58
CA PRO A 43 -3.93 -0.81 -9.75
C PRO A 43 -2.87 -0.81 -10.87
N PHE A 44 -3.33 -0.82 -12.12
CA PHE A 44 -2.42 -0.77 -13.27
C PHE A 44 -2.09 0.66 -13.72
N ASP A 45 -2.83 1.65 -13.23
CA ASP A 45 -2.68 3.06 -13.56
C ASP A 45 -2.29 3.92 -12.35
N TYR A 46 -1.96 5.18 -12.62
CA TYR A 46 -1.63 6.15 -11.58
C TYR A 46 -2.86 6.42 -10.70
N ILE A 47 -2.67 6.37 -9.38
CA ILE A 47 -3.73 6.69 -8.41
C ILE A 47 -3.80 8.21 -8.23
N LEU A 48 -4.80 8.84 -8.84
CA LEU A 48 -5.09 10.24 -8.56
C LEU A 48 -5.54 10.39 -7.10
N ASN A 49 -4.96 11.35 -6.37
CA ASN A 49 -5.22 11.58 -4.94
C ASN A 49 -4.95 10.36 -4.05
N SER A 50 -3.81 9.69 -4.24
CA SER A 50 -3.41 8.50 -3.47
C SER A 50 -3.56 8.64 -1.96
N THR A 51 -3.25 9.81 -1.38
CA THR A 51 -3.50 10.11 0.05
C THR A 51 -4.95 9.85 0.47
N VAL A 52 -5.93 10.24 -0.34
CA VAL A 52 -7.36 10.04 -0.04
C VAL A 52 -7.70 8.55 -0.12
N ILE A 53 -7.25 7.87 -1.17
CA ILE A 53 -7.48 6.44 -1.37
C ILE A 53 -6.87 5.62 -0.22
N PHE A 54 -5.61 5.87 0.15
CA PHE A 54 -4.97 5.17 1.25
C PHE A 54 -5.62 5.45 2.59
N THR A 55 -6.05 6.70 2.84
CA THR A 55 -6.85 7.01 4.03
C THR A 55 -8.12 6.17 4.08
N GLN A 56 -8.79 5.93 2.94
CA GLN A 56 -9.96 5.05 2.89
C GLN A 56 -9.61 3.58 3.11
N VAL A 57 -8.49 3.09 2.56
CA VAL A 57 -7.98 1.75 2.85
C VAL A 57 -7.74 1.58 4.34
N PHE A 58 -7.11 2.57 5.01
CA PHE A 58 -6.88 2.52 6.47
C PHE A 58 -8.16 2.55 7.31
N ARG A 59 -9.29 3.02 6.76
CA ARG A 59 -10.60 2.94 7.44
C ARG A 59 -11.19 1.53 7.47
N LEU A 60 -10.59 0.57 6.77
CA LEU A 60 -10.97 -0.85 6.82
C LEU A 60 -10.46 -1.48 8.12
N LYS A 61 -10.99 -1.05 9.27
CA LYS A 61 -10.58 -1.46 10.64
C LYS A 61 -10.61 -2.97 10.91
N LYS A 62 -11.23 -3.74 10.02
CA LYS A 62 -11.33 -5.21 10.10
C LYS A 62 -10.11 -5.90 9.48
N LEU A 63 -9.31 -5.20 8.68
CA LEU A 63 -8.02 -5.68 8.21
C LEU A 63 -7.07 -5.84 9.41
N LYS A 64 -6.70 -7.09 9.64
CA LYS A 64 -5.82 -7.49 10.75
C LYS A 64 -4.67 -8.34 10.25
N TYR A 65 -4.88 -9.13 9.21
CA TYR A 65 -3.88 -10.08 8.77
C TYR A 65 -2.90 -9.46 7.79
N PHE A 66 -3.40 -8.99 6.65
CA PHE A 66 -2.51 -8.65 5.53
C PHE A 66 -3.06 -7.51 4.69
N LEU A 67 -2.24 -6.49 4.49
CA LEU A 67 -2.48 -5.39 3.57
C LEU A 67 -1.28 -5.30 2.61
N SER A 68 -1.54 -5.48 1.31
CA SER A 68 -0.54 -5.24 0.25
C SER A 68 -1.02 -4.14 -0.68
N ILE A 69 -0.13 -3.18 -0.94
CA ILE A 69 -0.37 -2.04 -1.81
C ILE A 69 0.75 -1.99 -2.85
N SER A 70 0.39 -2.12 -4.12
CA SER A 70 1.31 -1.93 -5.25
C SER A 70 0.93 -0.68 -6.04
N THR A 71 1.85 0.24 -6.26
CA THR A 71 1.61 1.49 -6.99
C THR A 71 2.63 1.76 -8.08
N PHE A 72 2.29 2.72 -8.95
CA PHE A 72 3.16 3.20 -10.01
C PHE A 72 3.28 4.72 -10.00
N ASN A 73 4.51 5.24 -9.94
CA ASN A 73 4.86 6.66 -9.83
C ASN A 73 4.11 7.42 -8.73
N ASP A 74 3.66 6.72 -7.69
CA ASP A 74 3.10 7.36 -6.50
C ASP A 74 4.27 7.95 -5.71
N SER A 75 4.14 9.18 -5.19
CA SER A 75 5.15 9.78 -4.31
C SER A 75 4.83 9.55 -2.84
N SER A 76 3.59 9.23 -2.49
CA SER A 76 3.14 9.09 -1.10
C SER A 76 3.76 7.90 -0.37
N TYR A 77 4.24 6.88 -1.10
CA TYR A 77 5.02 5.77 -0.53
C TYR A 77 6.21 6.27 0.30
N SER A 78 6.73 7.45 -0.03
CA SER A 78 7.92 8.01 0.59
C SER A 78 7.67 8.68 1.94
N HIS A 79 6.41 8.80 2.38
CA HIS A 79 6.04 9.48 3.63
C HIS A 79 5.94 8.50 4.81
N ALA A 80 7.05 7.86 5.20
CA ALA A 80 7.05 6.78 6.21
C ALA A 80 6.32 7.16 7.51
N LYS A 81 6.53 8.38 8.01
CA LYS A 81 5.86 8.85 9.24
C LYS A 81 4.33 8.89 9.11
N GLN A 82 3.81 9.28 7.95
CA GLN A 82 2.37 9.29 7.69
C GLN A 82 1.80 7.87 7.69
N TRP A 83 2.52 6.92 7.07
CA TRP A 83 2.13 5.51 7.11
C TRP A 83 2.13 4.95 8.54
N GLU A 84 3.17 5.27 9.33
CA GLU A 84 3.26 4.89 10.75
C GLU A 84 2.05 5.43 11.56
N GLU A 85 1.70 6.70 11.39
CA GLU A 85 0.55 7.32 12.06
C GLU A 85 -0.80 6.68 11.64
N LEU A 86 -0.99 6.43 10.35
CA LEU A 86 -2.20 5.80 9.82
C LEU A 86 -2.36 4.35 10.30
N ILE A 87 -1.29 3.57 10.25
CA ILE A 87 -1.32 2.16 10.71
C ILE A 87 -1.53 2.12 12.22
N SER A 88 -0.79 2.92 12.99
CA SER A 88 -0.89 2.93 14.46
C SER A 88 -2.30 3.33 14.93
N SER A 89 -2.92 4.32 14.27
CA SER A 89 -4.25 4.80 14.64
C SER A 89 -5.39 3.91 14.16
N SER A 90 -5.26 3.31 12.99
CA SER A 90 -6.41 2.68 12.29
C SER A 90 -6.30 1.16 12.16
N MET A 91 -5.09 0.61 12.17
CA MET A 91 -4.82 -0.82 12.01
C MET A 91 -3.70 -1.32 12.97
N PRO A 92 -3.81 -1.07 14.29
CA PRO A 92 -2.73 -1.42 15.24
C PRO A 92 -2.42 -2.93 15.26
N ASN A 93 -3.42 -3.75 14.96
CA ASN A 93 -3.33 -5.21 14.92
C ASN A 93 -2.95 -5.76 13.53
N LEU A 94 -2.52 -4.92 12.58
CA LEU A 94 -2.03 -5.41 11.29
C LEU A 94 -0.77 -6.25 11.50
N HIS A 95 -0.79 -7.48 10.98
CA HIS A 95 0.32 -8.44 11.09
C HIS A 95 1.32 -8.25 9.97
N ILE A 96 0.84 -8.13 8.73
CA ILE A 96 1.68 -7.95 7.55
C ILE A 96 1.26 -6.68 6.82
N PHE A 97 2.24 -5.82 6.59
CA PHE A 97 2.14 -4.67 5.71
C PHE A 97 3.17 -4.82 4.59
N ASP A 98 2.67 -4.96 3.38
CA ASP A 98 3.44 -5.10 2.16
C ASP A 98 3.20 -3.87 1.28
N MET A 99 4.27 -3.28 0.78
CA MET A 99 4.20 -2.13 -0.12
C MET A 99 5.21 -2.31 -1.25
N ASN A 100 4.74 -2.07 -2.46
CA ASN A 100 5.55 -1.98 -3.65
C ASN A 100 5.20 -0.68 -4.38
N ASN A 101 6.20 0.09 -4.80
CA ASN A 101 6.01 1.20 -5.70
C ASN A 101 7.07 1.16 -6.81
N SER A 102 6.61 0.99 -8.04
CA SER A 102 7.45 1.15 -9.23
C SER A 102 7.44 2.61 -9.66
N TYR A 103 8.56 3.16 -10.10
CA TYR A 103 8.65 4.58 -10.46
C TYR A 103 9.69 4.84 -11.55
N THR A 104 9.60 6.00 -12.16
CA THR A 104 10.58 6.52 -13.12
C THR A 104 11.58 7.45 -12.41
N THR A 105 12.87 7.30 -12.68
CA THR A 105 13.93 8.05 -12.00
C THR A 105 14.04 9.51 -12.41
N ALA A 106 13.49 9.88 -13.56
CA ALA A 106 13.34 11.28 -13.97
C ALA A 106 12.55 12.09 -12.93
N MET A 107 11.59 11.47 -12.24
CA MET A 107 10.74 12.12 -11.24
C MET A 107 11.35 12.15 -9.83
N HIS A 108 12.30 11.26 -9.52
CA HIS A 108 12.62 10.92 -8.13
C HIS A 108 14.12 10.84 -7.80
N ARG A 109 15.02 11.23 -8.72
CA ARG A 109 16.49 11.11 -8.59
C ARG A 109 17.10 11.62 -7.28
N PHE A 110 16.49 12.63 -6.63
CA PHE A 110 16.96 13.19 -5.35
C PHE A 110 16.31 12.58 -4.10
N LEU A 111 15.17 11.90 -4.24
CA LEU A 111 14.46 11.32 -3.10
C LEU A 111 15.17 10.06 -2.58
N TYR A 112 15.86 9.30 -3.43
CA TYR A 112 16.38 7.97 -3.10
C TYR A 112 17.44 7.91 -1.99
N LEU A 113 18.33 8.89 -1.89
CA LEU A 113 19.42 8.85 -0.91
C LEU A 113 18.94 9.09 0.53
N CYS A 114 17.71 9.59 0.73
CA CYS A 114 17.19 9.94 2.05
C CYS A 114 15.97 9.12 2.50
N LEU A 115 15.36 8.31 1.62
CA LEU A 115 14.10 7.61 1.94
C LEU A 115 14.27 6.31 2.70
N SER A 116 15.36 5.56 2.46
CA SER A 116 15.61 4.32 3.20
C SER A 116 15.73 4.53 4.71
N ASP A 117 16.16 5.72 5.14
CA ASP A 117 16.28 6.03 6.56
C ASP A 117 14.95 6.32 7.26
N GLN A 118 13.90 6.68 6.51
CA GLN A 118 12.60 7.00 7.11
C GLN A 118 11.86 5.75 7.61
N PHE A 119 12.11 4.58 7.00
CA PHE A 119 11.54 3.29 7.40
C PHE A 119 12.37 2.55 8.46
N ARG A 120 13.19 3.26 9.23
CA ARG A 120 14.07 2.69 10.28
C ARG A 120 13.66 3.08 11.71
N SER A 121 12.52 3.72 11.89
CA SER A 121 11.96 4.05 13.20
C SER A 121 11.73 2.80 14.05
N LYS A 122 11.53 2.99 15.37
CA LYS A 122 11.25 1.88 16.30
C LYS A 122 10.03 1.07 15.87
N PHE A 123 9.00 1.75 15.36
CA PHE A 123 7.76 1.14 14.88
C PHE A 123 8.00 0.06 13.81
N TRP A 124 8.72 0.39 12.73
CA TRP A 124 8.99 -0.54 11.63
C TRP A 124 9.81 -1.76 12.09
N LYS A 125 10.79 -1.52 12.97
CA LYS A 125 11.63 -2.58 13.56
C LYS A 125 10.85 -3.52 14.46
N GLU A 126 9.99 -2.98 15.34
CA GLU A 126 9.13 -3.79 16.23
C GLU A 126 8.11 -4.62 15.44
N LYS A 127 7.58 -4.07 14.35
CA LYS A 127 6.72 -4.79 13.41
C LYS A 127 7.45 -5.76 12.49
N GLN A 128 8.78 -5.72 12.46
CA GLN A 128 9.63 -6.49 11.55
C GLN A 128 9.28 -6.27 10.06
N TRP A 129 8.79 -5.07 9.72
CA TRP A 129 8.52 -4.69 8.34
C TRP A 129 9.70 -3.87 7.80
N PHE A 130 10.40 -4.45 6.84
CA PHE A 130 11.60 -3.87 6.24
C PHE A 130 11.34 -3.55 4.78
N PHE A 131 12.03 -2.54 4.25
CA PHE A 131 11.86 -2.09 2.88
C PHE A 131 13.22 -1.82 2.24
N ASP A 132 13.30 -2.03 0.94
CA ASP A 132 14.48 -1.74 0.13
C ASP A 132 14.11 -1.03 -1.17
N HIS A 133 15.15 -0.58 -1.87
CA HIS A 133 15.06 -0.04 -3.21
C HIS A 133 15.90 -0.87 -4.17
N GLN A 134 15.34 -1.15 -5.35
CA GLN A 134 16.08 -1.68 -6.48
C GLN A 134 16.03 -0.66 -7.61
N TYR A 135 17.17 -0.43 -8.25
CA TYR A 135 17.28 0.45 -9.41
C TYR A 135 17.78 -0.35 -10.60
N ASP A 136 17.11 -0.23 -11.74
CA ASP A 136 17.62 -0.74 -13.00
C ASP A 136 18.36 0.40 -13.73
N CYS A 137 19.68 0.27 -13.78
CA CYS A 137 20.55 1.25 -14.43
C CYS A 137 20.78 0.95 -15.92
N HIS A 138 20.23 -0.13 -16.48
CA HIS A 138 20.46 -0.48 -17.88
C HIS A 138 19.67 0.40 -18.86
N GLU A 139 20.35 0.73 -19.96
CA GLU A 139 20.03 1.78 -20.93
C GLU A 139 18.66 1.58 -21.62
N SER A 140 17.63 2.25 -21.10
CA SER A 140 16.46 2.82 -21.81
C SER A 140 15.31 3.07 -20.85
N SER A 141 15.17 2.26 -19.80
CA SER A 141 14.13 2.37 -18.78
C SER A 141 14.74 2.85 -17.47
N ASN A 142 14.77 4.17 -17.31
CA ASN A 142 15.17 4.85 -16.07
C ASN A 142 14.14 4.55 -14.96
N ASN A 143 14.10 3.32 -14.44
CA ASN A 143 13.08 2.83 -13.54
C ASN A 143 13.70 2.32 -12.23
N GLY A 144 12.96 2.46 -11.15
CA GLY A 144 13.29 1.78 -9.90
C GLY A 144 12.03 1.30 -9.20
N ILE A 145 12.25 0.52 -8.16
CA ILE A 145 11.22 -0.12 -7.38
C ILE A 145 11.57 0.10 -5.90
N PHE A 146 10.58 0.51 -5.12
CA PHE A 146 10.60 0.42 -3.65
C PHE A 146 9.74 -0.78 -3.26
N TYR A 147 10.23 -1.65 -2.38
CA TYR A 147 9.51 -2.88 -2.06
C TYR A 147 9.75 -3.33 -0.62
N SER A 148 8.77 -4.02 -0.04
CA SER A 148 8.93 -4.72 1.24
C SER A 148 9.86 -5.93 1.11
N ILE A 149 10.80 -6.06 2.05
CA ILE A 149 11.71 -7.20 2.15
C ILE A 149 11.04 -8.29 2.99
N ASN A 150 10.85 -9.47 2.40
CA ASN A 150 10.31 -10.65 3.08
C ASN A 150 9.00 -10.41 3.87
N PRO A 151 7.95 -9.82 3.26
CA PRO A 151 6.73 -9.47 3.99
C PRO A 151 5.94 -10.69 4.53
N TYR A 152 6.27 -11.90 4.10
CA TYR A 152 5.53 -13.14 4.41
C TYR A 152 6.18 -14.03 5.48
N ARG A 153 7.13 -13.50 6.26
CA ARG A 153 7.82 -14.26 7.32
C ARG A 153 6.97 -14.43 8.58
#